data_AF-A0A4U6VS54-F1
#
_entry.id   AF-A0A4U6VS54-F1
#
_cell.length_a   1.000
_cell.length_b   1.000
_cell.length_c   1.000
_cell.angle_alpha   90.00
_cell.angle_beta   90.00
_cell.angle_gamma   90.00
#
_symmetry.space_group_name_H-M   'P 1'
#
loop_
_entity.id
_entity.type
_entity.pdbx_description
1 polymer ?
#
loop_
_entity_poly.entity_id
_entity_poly.type
_entity_poly.pdbx_seq_one_letter_code
_entity_poly.pdbx_strand_id
1 'polypeptide(L)'
;MLIFTNEDDPFSAITGAVKTDMIRTTIQRAKDAQDLGLSIELLPLSRPDEEFNVSLFYADLIGLDGAEITEYLPSAGEKLEDMTDQLRKRMMKKRRVKTLSFAITNDVCIEVNTYALTRPTTPGTITWLDSVSNIPLKTERSFICNDTGALLQDPQMRFQMYNDTVVKFSVRELSEVKRVSSHHLRLIGFKPLDCLKDYHNLRPSTFIYPSDEHIFGSTRVFVALHSSMLRLGRFALAFYGNPTRPQLVALVAQEEVTSSAGQVEPPGMHMIYLPYSDDIRYPEEVHVTSDEAPRATDEQIKKASSLLKRIDLKNFSVCQFANPALQRHYGILEALALGEDEMPDIKDETLPDEEGLARPGVVKAIDEFKASVYGENYDQEEAEAAAAKASRGDASKKRKAITDAASLKSAAYDWAELADNGKLKDMTVVELKSYLTAHDLPISGKKEALISRILTHLGK
;
A
#
# COMPACT_ATOMS: atom_id res chain seq x y z
N MET A 1 -21.23 -6.04 -26.39
CA MET A 1 -21.33 -7.49 -26.63
C MET A 1 -20.00 -7.96 -27.17
N LEU A 2 -19.45 -9.03 -26.60
CA LEU A 2 -18.19 -9.63 -27.01
C LEU A 2 -18.49 -11.00 -27.61
N ILE A 3 -17.99 -11.26 -28.82
CA ILE A 3 -18.17 -12.53 -29.52
C ILE A 3 -16.84 -13.27 -29.52
N PHE A 4 -16.80 -14.43 -28.85
CA PHE A 4 -15.66 -15.36 -28.89
C PHE A 4 -16.01 -16.51 -29.82
N THR A 5 -15.26 -16.70 -30.88
CA THR A 5 -15.56 -17.74 -31.88
C THR A 5 -14.32 -18.18 -32.63
N ASN A 6 -14.25 -19.48 -32.93
CA ASN A 6 -13.29 -20.08 -33.85
C ASN A 6 -13.93 -20.50 -35.19
N GLU A 7 -15.16 -20.04 -35.45
CA GLU A 7 -15.93 -20.27 -36.67
C GLU A 7 -16.12 -18.92 -37.38
N ASP A 8 -15.54 -18.82 -38.58
CA ASP A 8 -15.46 -17.60 -39.40
C ASP A 8 -16.63 -17.47 -40.39
N ASP A 9 -17.25 -18.58 -40.82
CA ASP A 9 -18.54 -18.63 -41.52
C ASP A 9 -19.58 -19.46 -40.75
N PRO A 10 -20.27 -18.86 -39.76
CA PRO A 10 -21.27 -19.57 -38.95
C PRO A 10 -22.47 -20.11 -39.75
N PHE A 11 -22.63 -19.68 -41.01
CA PHE A 11 -23.70 -20.13 -41.90
C PHE A 11 -23.19 -21.02 -43.04
N SER A 12 -21.96 -21.53 -42.97
CA SER A 12 -21.32 -22.36 -44.00
C SER A 12 -22.11 -23.63 -44.35
N ALA A 13 -22.73 -24.26 -43.34
CA ALA A 13 -23.53 -25.49 -43.51
C ALA A 13 -24.91 -25.27 -44.18
N ILE A 14 -25.38 -24.02 -44.30
CA ILE A 14 -26.70 -23.69 -44.85
C ILE A 14 -26.52 -23.22 -46.28
N THR A 15 -27.41 -23.63 -47.19
CA THR A 15 -27.31 -23.31 -48.62
C THR A 15 -28.55 -22.60 -49.14
N GLY A 16 -28.38 -21.83 -50.22
CA GLY A 16 -29.47 -21.17 -50.93
C GLY A 16 -30.04 -19.93 -50.23
N ALA A 17 -31.30 -19.62 -50.52
CA ALA A 17 -31.98 -18.40 -50.06
C ALA A 17 -32.04 -18.29 -48.53
N VAL A 18 -32.05 -19.41 -47.81
CA VAL A 18 -32.09 -19.46 -46.34
C VAL A 18 -30.80 -18.90 -45.74
N LYS A 19 -29.62 -19.24 -46.30
CA LYS A 19 -28.32 -18.68 -45.86
C LYS A 19 -28.34 -17.15 -45.98
N THR A 20 -28.80 -16.66 -47.13
CA THR A 20 -28.80 -15.22 -47.45
C THR A 20 -29.73 -14.45 -46.51
N ASP A 21 -30.93 -14.97 -46.23
CA ASP A 21 -31.88 -14.33 -45.33
C ASP A 21 -31.41 -14.33 -43.87
N MET A 22 -30.76 -15.42 -43.43
CA MET A 22 -30.17 -15.49 -42.08
C MET A 22 -29.00 -14.53 -41.90
N ILE A 23 -28.08 -14.44 -42.86
CA ILE A 23 -26.98 -13.47 -42.85
C ILE A 23 -27.55 -12.05 -42.78
N ARG A 24 -28.47 -11.71 -43.69
CA ARG A 24 -29.10 -10.38 -43.74
C ARG A 24 -29.79 -10.02 -42.43
N THR A 25 -30.58 -10.93 -41.89
CA THR A 25 -31.32 -10.71 -40.63
C THR A 25 -30.36 -10.53 -39.45
N THR A 26 -29.27 -11.28 -39.42
CA THR A 26 -28.27 -11.19 -38.35
C THR A 26 -27.50 -9.88 -38.40
N ILE A 27 -27.06 -9.46 -39.59
CA ILE A 27 -26.41 -8.15 -39.79
C ILE A 27 -27.37 -7.01 -39.45
N GLN A 28 -28.64 -7.10 -39.85
CA GLN A 28 -29.63 -6.07 -39.51
C GLN A 28 -29.81 -5.95 -38.00
N ARG A 29 -29.91 -7.07 -37.27
CA ARG A 29 -30.02 -7.04 -35.80
C ARG A 29 -28.77 -6.47 -35.14
N ALA A 30 -27.58 -6.72 -35.69
CA ALA A 30 -26.35 -6.13 -35.18
C ALA A 30 -26.35 -4.60 -35.34
N LYS A 31 -26.80 -4.10 -36.50
CA LYS A 31 -26.99 -2.67 -36.75
C LYS A 31 -28.03 -2.05 -35.83
N ASP A 32 -29.20 -2.68 -35.69
CA ASP A 32 -30.25 -2.21 -34.79
C ASP A 32 -29.73 -2.12 -33.33
N ALA A 33 -28.91 -3.09 -32.91
CA ALA A 33 -28.28 -3.07 -31.58
C ALA A 33 -27.26 -1.93 -31.44
N GLN A 34 -26.44 -1.69 -32.47
CA GLN A 34 -25.50 -0.57 -32.51
C GLN A 34 -26.22 0.79 -32.48
N ASP A 35 -27.34 0.93 -33.19
CA ASP A 35 -28.18 2.13 -33.18
C ASP A 35 -28.82 2.38 -31.79
N LEU A 36 -29.08 1.31 -31.03
CA LEU A 36 -29.49 1.38 -29.62
C LEU A 36 -28.33 1.69 -28.66
N GLY A 37 -27.11 1.88 -29.17
CA GLY A 37 -25.91 2.19 -28.41
C GLY A 37 -25.16 0.98 -27.85
N LEU A 38 -25.43 -0.23 -28.34
CA LEU A 38 -24.69 -1.43 -27.96
C LEU A 38 -23.44 -1.59 -28.84
N SER A 39 -22.26 -1.64 -28.23
CA SER A 39 -21.04 -2.01 -28.96
C SER A 39 -21.00 -3.51 -29.23
N ILE A 40 -20.58 -3.94 -30.42
CA ILE A 40 -20.34 -5.35 -30.78
C ILE A 40 -18.87 -5.48 -31.17
N GLU A 41 -18.17 -6.46 -30.62
CA GLU A 41 -16.75 -6.69 -30.85
C GLU A 41 -16.47 -8.17 -31.04
N LEU A 42 -15.67 -8.50 -32.05
CA LEU A 42 -15.28 -9.86 -32.41
C LEU A 42 -13.89 -10.21 -31.88
N LEU A 43 -13.78 -11.37 -31.26
CA LEU A 43 -12.53 -11.98 -30.81
C LEU A 43 -12.34 -13.31 -31.54
N PRO A 44 -11.67 -13.28 -32.70
CA PRO A 44 -11.43 -14.48 -33.50
C PRO A 44 -10.40 -15.38 -32.83
N LEU A 45 -10.73 -16.67 -32.70
CA LEU A 45 -9.84 -17.70 -32.18
C LEU A 45 -9.33 -18.52 -33.36
N SER A 46 -8.11 -18.21 -33.83
CA SER A 46 -7.46 -18.98 -34.90
C SER A 46 -7.15 -20.41 -34.45
N ARG A 47 -7.32 -21.37 -35.37
CA ARG A 47 -6.89 -22.76 -35.14
C ARG A 47 -5.40 -22.88 -35.46
N PRO A 48 -4.67 -23.88 -34.92
CA PRO A 48 -3.24 -24.03 -35.15
C PRO A 48 -2.85 -24.12 -36.64
N ASP A 49 -3.74 -24.65 -37.48
CA ASP A 49 -3.50 -24.91 -38.91
C ASP A 49 -4.32 -24.00 -39.84
N GLU A 50 -5.19 -23.13 -39.31
CA GLU A 50 -6.12 -22.29 -40.10
C GLU A 50 -6.21 -20.87 -39.54
N GLU A 51 -5.97 -19.86 -40.39
CA GLU A 51 -6.17 -18.45 -40.06
C GLU A 51 -7.66 -18.09 -40.12
N PHE A 52 -8.15 -17.37 -39.11
CA PHE A 52 -9.54 -16.95 -39.04
C PHE A 52 -9.85 -15.86 -40.09
N ASN A 53 -10.84 -16.07 -40.97
CA ASN A 53 -11.18 -15.10 -42.01
C ASN A 53 -12.37 -14.21 -41.64
N VAL A 54 -12.09 -13.02 -41.10
CA VAL A 54 -13.10 -12.03 -40.69
C VAL A 54 -13.99 -11.57 -41.86
N SER A 55 -13.49 -11.60 -43.09
CA SER A 55 -14.19 -11.11 -44.28
C SER A 55 -15.40 -11.95 -44.68
N LEU A 56 -15.50 -13.21 -44.23
CA LEU A 56 -16.55 -14.12 -44.66
C LEU A 56 -17.93 -13.72 -44.13
N PHE A 57 -17.98 -13.12 -42.94
CA PHE A 57 -19.23 -12.75 -42.28
C PHE A 57 -19.08 -11.58 -41.32
N TYR A 58 -18.06 -11.61 -40.48
CA TYR A 58 -18.00 -10.69 -39.35
C TYR A 58 -17.61 -9.27 -39.73
N ALA A 59 -16.87 -9.04 -40.81
CA ALA A 59 -16.54 -7.68 -41.28
C ALA A 59 -17.82 -6.83 -41.45
N ASP A 60 -18.86 -7.40 -42.06
CA ASP A 60 -20.16 -6.72 -42.23
C ASP A 60 -20.94 -6.56 -40.92
N LEU A 61 -20.73 -7.47 -39.96
CA LEU A 61 -21.40 -7.48 -38.66
C LEU A 61 -20.87 -6.38 -37.73
N ILE A 62 -19.55 -6.15 -37.73
CA ILE A 62 -18.89 -5.13 -36.91
C ILE A 62 -18.61 -3.83 -37.67
N GLY A 63 -18.84 -3.80 -38.98
CA GLY A 63 -18.71 -2.60 -39.81
C GLY A 63 -17.26 -2.24 -40.14
N LEU A 64 -16.41 -3.24 -40.41
CA LEU A 64 -15.04 -3.02 -40.84
C LEU A 64 -14.97 -2.77 -42.35
N ASP A 65 -14.21 -1.76 -42.76
CA ASP A 65 -13.94 -1.47 -44.17
C ASP A 65 -12.74 -2.28 -44.70
N GLY A 66 -12.62 -2.41 -46.02
CA GLY A 66 -11.62 -3.28 -46.67
C GLY A 66 -10.15 -3.04 -46.29
N ALA A 67 -9.79 -1.81 -45.88
CA ALA A 67 -8.46 -1.48 -45.37
C ALA A 67 -8.25 -1.90 -43.89
N GLU A 68 -9.32 -1.93 -43.10
CA GLU A 68 -9.30 -2.22 -41.66
C GLU A 68 -9.24 -3.72 -41.37
N ILE A 69 -9.72 -4.55 -42.29
CA ILE A 69 -9.75 -6.03 -42.16
C ILE A 69 -8.33 -6.61 -42.03
N THR A 70 -7.37 -6.12 -42.82
CA THR A 70 -5.99 -6.64 -42.83
C THR A 70 -5.21 -6.28 -41.56
N GLU A 71 -5.54 -5.14 -40.93
CA GLU A 71 -4.96 -4.72 -39.65
C GLU A 71 -5.66 -5.37 -38.45
N TYR A 72 -6.91 -5.80 -38.62
CA TYR A 72 -7.71 -6.37 -37.54
C TYR A 72 -7.18 -7.70 -37.01
N LEU A 73 -6.73 -8.61 -37.88
CA LEU A 73 -6.35 -9.98 -37.46
C LEU A 73 -5.05 -10.04 -36.63
N PRO A 74 -3.94 -9.39 -37.03
CA PRO A 74 -2.75 -9.29 -36.18
C PRO A 74 -3.06 -8.58 -34.86
N SER A 75 -3.88 -7.52 -34.92
CA SER A 75 -4.34 -6.82 -33.71
C SER A 75 -5.20 -7.71 -32.81
N ALA A 76 -5.94 -8.68 -33.34
CA ALA A 76 -6.83 -9.55 -32.57
C ALA A 76 -6.06 -10.54 -31.68
N GLY A 77 -4.92 -11.05 -32.15
CA GLY A 77 -4.02 -11.90 -31.36
C GLY A 77 -3.35 -11.13 -30.21
N GLU A 78 -2.80 -9.95 -30.49
CA GLU A 78 -2.26 -9.04 -29.45
C GLU A 78 -3.37 -8.60 -28.48
N LYS A 79 -4.58 -8.30 -29.00
CA LYS A 79 -5.77 -7.99 -28.21
C LYS A 79 -6.19 -9.11 -27.28
N LEU A 80 -5.78 -10.37 -27.47
CA LEU A 80 -6.14 -11.50 -26.59
C LEU A 80 -5.32 -11.49 -25.28
N GLU A 81 -4.00 -11.28 -25.38
CA GLU A 81 -3.14 -11.07 -24.20
C GLU A 81 -3.47 -9.75 -23.51
N ASP A 82 -3.62 -8.68 -24.29
CA ASP A 82 -4.08 -7.37 -23.81
C ASP A 82 -5.57 -7.37 -23.38
N MET A 83 -6.31 -8.44 -23.68
CA MET A 83 -7.76 -8.50 -23.50
C MET A 83 -8.13 -8.43 -22.04
N THR A 84 -7.36 -9.08 -21.17
CA THR A 84 -7.65 -9.06 -19.74
C THR A 84 -7.67 -7.62 -19.23
N ASP A 85 -6.74 -6.80 -19.73
CA ASP A 85 -6.65 -5.39 -19.35
C ASP A 85 -7.63 -4.50 -20.14
N GLN A 86 -7.88 -4.76 -21.43
CA GLN A 86 -8.89 -4.05 -22.20
C GLN A 86 -10.31 -4.33 -21.69
N LEU A 87 -10.64 -5.58 -21.37
CA LEU A 87 -11.90 -5.97 -20.75
C LEU A 87 -12.05 -5.30 -19.40
N ARG A 88 -11.03 -5.32 -18.54
CA ARG A 88 -11.06 -4.59 -17.27
C ARG A 88 -11.34 -3.10 -17.49
N LYS A 89 -10.65 -2.45 -18.44
CA LYS A 89 -10.83 -1.03 -18.79
C LYS A 89 -12.26 -0.73 -19.29
N ARG A 90 -12.86 -1.64 -20.06
CA ARG A 90 -14.21 -1.47 -20.64
C ARG A 90 -15.35 -1.85 -19.70
N MET A 91 -15.15 -2.87 -18.87
CA MET A 91 -16.11 -3.30 -17.84
C MET A 91 -16.26 -2.24 -16.75
N MET A 92 -15.15 -1.62 -16.35
CA MET A 92 -15.14 -0.62 -15.28
C MET A 92 -15.49 0.77 -15.82
N LYS A 93 -16.72 1.22 -15.57
CA LYS A 93 -17.12 2.61 -15.86
C LYS A 93 -16.30 3.60 -15.02
N LYS A 94 -15.88 4.70 -15.65
CA LYS A 94 -15.19 5.81 -14.96
C LYS A 94 -16.03 6.32 -13.80
N ARG A 95 -15.52 6.19 -12.57
CA ARG A 95 -16.21 6.65 -11.35
C ARG A 95 -15.60 7.95 -10.85
N ARG A 96 -16.35 9.04 -11.00
CA ARG A 96 -16.02 10.33 -10.41
C ARG A 96 -16.01 10.23 -8.88
N VAL A 97 -14.94 10.73 -8.26
CA VAL A 97 -14.82 10.82 -6.80
C VAL A 97 -15.56 12.05 -6.31
N LYS A 98 -15.25 13.21 -6.88
CA LYS A 98 -15.86 14.50 -6.55
C LYS A 98 -15.72 15.47 -7.72
N THR A 99 -16.70 16.34 -7.90
CA THR A 99 -16.57 17.54 -8.76
C THR A 99 -16.01 18.68 -7.93
N LEU A 100 -14.99 19.36 -8.45
CA LEU A 100 -14.35 20.51 -7.81
C LEU A 100 -14.50 21.74 -8.70
N SER A 101 -14.75 22.87 -8.05
CA SER A 101 -14.55 24.18 -8.63
C SER A 101 -13.07 24.56 -8.45
N PHE A 102 -12.38 24.77 -9.57
CA PHE A 102 -10.97 25.14 -9.65
C PHE A 102 -10.83 26.61 -10.02
N ALA A 103 -10.54 27.44 -9.03
CA ALA A 103 -10.30 28.87 -9.21
C ALA A 103 -8.87 29.11 -9.72
N ILE A 104 -8.76 29.55 -10.97
CA ILE A 104 -7.48 29.89 -11.62
C ILE A 104 -7.10 31.33 -11.25
N THR A 105 -8.07 32.23 -11.29
CA THR A 105 -7.95 33.61 -10.82
C THR A 105 -9.15 33.93 -9.90
N ASN A 106 -9.28 35.17 -9.45
CA ASN A 106 -10.46 35.57 -8.66
C ASN A 106 -11.76 35.57 -9.48
N ASP A 107 -11.65 35.77 -10.80
CA ASP A 107 -12.79 35.90 -11.70
C ASP A 107 -12.96 34.69 -12.63
N VAL A 108 -11.90 33.89 -12.81
CA VAL A 108 -11.91 32.71 -13.68
C VAL A 108 -11.89 31.46 -12.83
N CYS A 109 -13.00 30.72 -12.88
CA CYS A 109 -13.15 29.41 -12.29
C CYS A 109 -13.57 28.41 -13.36
N ILE A 110 -13.00 27.22 -13.31
CA ILE A 110 -13.38 26.10 -14.15
C ILE A 110 -13.87 24.94 -13.31
N GLU A 111 -14.61 24.03 -13.93
CA GLU A 111 -15.04 22.80 -13.30
C GLU A 111 -14.12 21.64 -13.69
N VAL A 112 -13.73 20.87 -12.67
CA VAL A 112 -12.91 19.68 -12.85
C VAL A 112 -13.45 18.52 -12.05
N ASN A 113 -13.43 17.34 -12.64
CA ASN A 113 -13.75 16.09 -11.99
C ASN A 113 -12.48 15.43 -11.45
N THR A 114 -12.58 14.87 -10.24
CA THR A 114 -11.51 14.11 -9.62
C THR A 114 -11.75 12.62 -9.73
N TYR A 115 -10.66 11.88 -9.95
CA TYR A 115 -10.61 10.44 -10.10
C TYR A 115 -9.49 9.89 -9.22
N ALA A 116 -9.68 8.70 -8.68
CA ALA A 116 -8.63 8.01 -7.96
C ALA A 116 -8.18 6.82 -8.81
N LEU A 117 -7.05 7.00 -9.49
CA LEU A 117 -6.47 5.96 -10.36
C LEU A 117 -5.89 4.82 -9.53
N THR A 118 -5.29 5.16 -8.38
CA THR A 118 -4.76 4.19 -7.42
C THR A 118 -5.50 4.31 -6.09
N ARG A 119 -5.89 3.17 -5.53
CA ARG A 119 -6.49 3.06 -4.21
C ARG A 119 -5.99 1.80 -3.51
N PRO A 120 -5.71 1.87 -2.21
CA PRO A 120 -5.53 0.66 -1.43
C PRO A 120 -6.81 -0.17 -1.49
N THR A 121 -6.70 -1.41 -1.97
CA THR A 121 -7.79 -2.38 -1.88
C THR A 121 -7.78 -2.97 -0.48
N THR A 122 -8.92 -2.89 0.21
CA THR A 122 -9.14 -3.52 1.52
C THR A 122 -10.15 -4.65 1.38
N PRO A 123 -10.15 -5.64 2.29
CA PRO A 123 -11.22 -6.63 2.34
C PRO A 123 -12.61 -5.97 2.37
N GLY A 124 -13.61 -6.70 1.88
CA GLY A 124 -15.00 -6.26 1.95
C GLY A 124 -15.44 -5.97 3.38
N THR A 125 -16.37 -5.03 3.55
CA THR A 125 -16.94 -4.75 4.88
C THR A 125 -17.70 -5.97 5.39
N ILE A 126 -17.46 -6.32 6.65
CA ILE A 126 -18.22 -7.37 7.33
C ILE A 126 -19.71 -6.99 7.37
N THR A 127 -20.57 -7.98 7.13
CA THR A 127 -22.03 -7.83 7.22
C THR A 127 -22.51 -8.70 8.36
N TRP A 128 -23.25 -8.11 9.30
CA TRP A 128 -23.86 -8.85 10.40
C TRP A 128 -25.05 -9.65 9.88
N LEU A 129 -25.11 -10.93 10.21
CA LEU A 129 -26.17 -11.83 9.78
C LEU A 129 -26.94 -12.37 10.99
N ASP A 130 -28.21 -12.67 10.80
CA ASP A 130 -28.98 -13.48 11.74
C ASP A 130 -28.43 -14.92 11.76
N SER A 131 -28.19 -15.48 12.95
CA SER A 131 -27.48 -16.76 13.09
C SER A 131 -28.26 -17.98 12.61
N VAL A 132 -29.58 -17.87 12.44
CA VAL A 132 -30.45 -18.97 12.01
C VAL A 132 -30.79 -18.83 10.53
N SER A 133 -31.16 -17.63 10.09
CA SER A 133 -31.64 -17.38 8.72
C SER A 133 -30.55 -16.89 7.76
N ASN A 134 -29.37 -16.50 8.26
CA ASN A 134 -28.29 -15.88 7.49
C ASN A 134 -28.70 -14.61 6.72
N ILE A 135 -29.76 -13.93 7.17
CA ILE A 135 -30.25 -12.69 6.57
C ILE A 135 -29.46 -11.49 7.12
N PRO A 136 -29.05 -10.52 6.28
CA PRO A 136 -28.38 -9.30 6.74
C PRO A 136 -29.20 -8.50 7.76
N LEU A 137 -28.55 -8.14 8.86
CA LEU A 137 -29.12 -7.31 9.92
C LEU A 137 -29.01 -5.82 9.56
N LYS A 138 -30.08 -5.08 9.85
CA LYS A 138 -30.07 -3.62 9.78
C LYS A 138 -29.54 -3.04 11.10
N THR A 139 -28.40 -2.36 11.04
CA THR A 139 -27.84 -1.66 12.22
C THR A 139 -28.34 -0.22 12.28
N GLU A 140 -28.95 0.16 13.41
CA GLU A 140 -29.32 1.55 13.71
C GLU A 140 -28.58 2.02 14.96
N ARG A 141 -28.15 3.29 14.97
CA ARG A 141 -27.45 3.89 16.12
C ARG A 141 -28.17 5.16 16.54
N SER A 142 -28.62 5.18 17.79
CA SER A 142 -29.20 6.34 18.47
C SER A 142 -28.31 6.79 19.62
N PHE A 143 -28.35 8.08 19.95
CA PHE A 143 -27.68 8.63 21.12
C PHE A 143 -28.74 8.97 22.16
N ILE A 144 -28.58 8.49 23.39
CA ILE A 144 -29.56 8.63 24.46
C ILE A 144 -28.90 9.37 25.63
N CYS A 145 -29.64 10.33 26.21
CA CYS A 145 -29.20 11.02 27.41
C CYS A 145 -29.27 10.06 28.60
N ASN A 146 -28.15 9.88 29.30
CA ASN A 146 -28.05 8.96 30.43
C ASN A 146 -29.01 9.30 31.59
N ASP A 147 -29.25 10.59 31.84
CA ASP A 147 -30.03 11.03 33.01
C ASP A 147 -31.54 11.07 32.73
N THR A 148 -31.94 11.40 31.50
CA THR A 148 -33.35 11.59 31.13
C THR A 148 -33.94 10.45 30.32
N GLY A 149 -33.09 9.57 29.76
CA GLY A 149 -33.51 8.55 28.81
C GLY A 149 -34.00 9.10 27.47
N ALA A 150 -33.94 10.42 27.26
CA ALA A 150 -34.41 11.06 26.04
C ALA A 150 -33.44 10.86 24.87
N LEU A 151 -34.01 10.73 23.67
CA LEU A 151 -33.24 10.64 22.43
C LEU A 151 -32.62 12.00 22.08
N LEU A 152 -31.32 12.02 21.84
CA LEU A 152 -30.59 13.22 21.42
C LEU A 152 -30.75 13.42 19.91
N GLN A 153 -31.62 14.36 19.52
CA GLN A 153 -31.85 14.72 18.12
C GLN A 153 -30.93 15.84 17.63
N ASP A 154 -30.61 16.81 18.49
CA ASP A 154 -29.81 17.96 18.11
C ASP A 154 -28.31 17.65 17.99
N PRO A 155 -27.58 18.31 17.08
CA PRO A 155 -26.13 18.19 16.98
C PRO A 155 -25.47 18.58 18.30
N GLN A 156 -24.82 17.61 18.93
CA GLN A 156 -24.18 17.83 20.22
C GLN A 156 -23.00 18.81 20.08
N MET A 157 -22.90 19.73 21.04
CA MET A 157 -21.73 20.59 21.15
C MET A 157 -20.50 19.73 21.43
N ARG A 158 -19.39 20.08 20.79
CA ARG A 158 -18.10 19.46 21.07
C ARG A 158 -17.36 20.29 22.10
N PHE A 159 -16.60 19.65 22.98
CA PHE A 159 -15.79 20.37 23.94
C PHE A 159 -14.38 19.82 23.95
N GLN A 160 -13.43 20.67 24.32
CA GLN A 160 -12.04 20.31 24.56
C GLN A 160 -11.59 21.00 25.86
N MET A 161 -10.94 20.23 26.73
CA MET A 161 -10.34 20.77 27.95
C MET A 161 -9.03 21.46 27.60
N TYR A 162 -8.85 22.70 28.05
CA TYR A 162 -7.60 23.45 27.90
C TYR A 162 -7.33 24.24 29.18
N ASN A 163 -6.23 23.96 29.87
CA ASN A 163 -5.87 24.54 31.18
C ASN A 163 -7.06 24.60 32.14
N ASP A 164 -7.64 23.43 32.44
CA ASP A 164 -8.80 23.27 33.33
C ASP A 164 -10.08 24.02 32.93
N THR A 165 -10.09 24.62 31.73
CA THR A 165 -11.24 25.33 31.19
C THR A 165 -11.89 24.49 30.09
N VAL A 166 -13.21 24.31 30.19
CA VAL A 166 -14.00 23.62 29.16
C VAL A 166 -14.28 24.59 28.02
N VAL A 167 -13.58 24.44 26.90
CA VAL A 167 -13.88 25.21 25.68
C VAL A 167 -14.92 24.44 24.87
N LYS A 168 -16.08 25.04 24.62
CA LYS A 168 -17.19 24.43 23.86
C LYS A 168 -17.28 25.05 22.47
N PHE A 169 -17.57 24.21 21.48
CA PHE A 169 -17.79 24.62 20.11
C PHE A 169 -19.03 23.94 19.54
N SER A 170 -19.81 24.73 18.81
CA SER A 170 -20.81 24.22 17.89
C SER A 170 -20.14 23.59 16.66
N VAL A 171 -20.89 22.74 15.94
CA VAL A 171 -20.43 22.17 14.67
C VAL A 171 -20.16 23.25 13.61
N ARG A 172 -20.86 24.39 13.69
CA ARG A 172 -20.71 25.53 12.79
C ARG A 172 -19.39 26.25 13.04
N GLU A 173 -19.10 26.62 14.29
CA GLU A 173 -17.83 27.27 14.67
C GLU A 173 -16.64 26.39 14.31
N LEU A 174 -16.71 25.09 14.57
CA LEU A 174 -15.66 24.15 14.17
C LEU A 174 -15.44 24.10 12.66
N SER A 175 -16.47 24.35 11.86
CA SER A 175 -16.38 24.39 10.40
C SER A 175 -15.81 25.72 9.90
N GLU A 176 -16.08 26.82 10.60
CA GLU A 176 -15.57 28.17 10.28
C GLU A 176 -14.08 28.32 10.64
N VAL A 177 -13.68 27.90 11.85
CA VAL A 177 -12.26 27.91 12.29
C VAL A 177 -11.38 27.11 11.33
N LYS A 178 -11.97 26.11 10.69
CA LYS A 178 -11.33 25.20 9.75
C LYS A 178 -11.31 25.70 8.29
N ARG A 179 -12.03 26.77 7.97
CA ARG A 179 -12.19 27.25 6.60
C ARG A 179 -11.06 28.22 6.23
N VAL A 180 -10.16 27.77 5.35
CA VAL A 180 -9.02 28.57 4.87
C VAL A 180 -9.28 29.23 3.51
N SER A 181 -10.08 28.60 2.64
CA SER A 181 -10.42 29.12 1.30
C SER A 181 -11.92 28.99 1.03
N SER A 182 -12.45 29.87 0.19
CA SER A 182 -13.83 29.80 -0.32
C SER A 182 -14.00 28.73 -1.40
N HIS A 183 -12.94 28.42 -2.15
CA HIS A 183 -12.92 27.44 -3.21
C HIS A 183 -12.16 26.18 -2.78
N HIS A 184 -12.63 25.02 -3.25
CA HIS A 184 -12.04 23.73 -2.93
C HIS A 184 -10.65 23.56 -3.50
N LEU A 185 -10.42 24.07 -4.72
CA LEU A 185 -9.11 24.08 -5.38
C LEU A 185 -8.83 25.50 -5.88
N ARG A 186 -7.72 26.09 -5.47
CA ARG A 186 -7.35 27.45 -5.84
C ARG A 186 -5.90 27.49 -6.28
N LEU A 187 -5.64 28.00 -7.48
CA LEU A 187 -4.29 28.19 -7.98
C LEU A 187 -3.59 29.28 -7.16
N ILE A 188 -2.34 29.01 -6.75
CA ILE A 188 -1.46 29.98 -6.08
C ILE A 188 -0.42 30.49 -7.07
N GLY A 189 0.15 29.61 -7.89
CA GLY A 189 1.15 29.97 -8.89
C GLY A 189 1.78 28.75 -9.56
N PHE A 190 2.92 28.95 -10.21
CA PHE A 190 3.63 27.89 -10.94
C PHE A 190 5.08 27.78 -10.48
N LYS A 191 5.58 26.56 -10.34
CA LYS A 191 6.98 26.26 -10.00
C LYS A 191 7.59 25.27 -11.01
N PRO A 192 8.91 25.30 -11.23
CA PRO A 192 9.60 24.29 -12.04
C PRO A 192 9.40 22.88 -11.47
N LEU A 193 9.32 21.87 -12.35
CA LEU A 193 9.17 20.48 -11.93
C LEU A 193 10.32 19.99 -11.03
N ASP A 194 11.54 20.47 -11.24
CA ASP A 194 12.74 20.07 -10.46
C ASP A 194 12.65 20.42 -8.96
N CYS A 195 11.76 21.37 -8.60
CA CYS A 195 11.50 21.73 -7.21
C CYS A 195 10.60 20.71 -6.50
N LEU A 196 9.87 19.89 -7.25
CA LEU A 196 9.06 18.82 -6.71
C LEU A 196 9.94 17.59 -6.51
N LYS A 197 9.93 17.02 -5.30
CA LYS A 197 10.75 15.86 -4.94
C LYS A 197 9.83 14.67 -4.71
N ASP A 198 10.27 13.48 -5.11
CA ASP A 198 9.45 12.27 -5.06
C ASP A 198 9.02 11.91 -3.62
N TYR A 199 9.88 12.20 -2.64
CA TYR A 199 9.61 11.97 -1.22
C TYR A 199 8.67 13.00 -0.58
N HIS A 200 8.26 14.04 -1.29
CA HIS A 200 7.23 14.98 -0.82
C HIS A 200 5.80 14.48 -1.07
N ASN A 201 5.60 13.23 -1.49
CA ASN A 201 4.25 12.69 -1.66
C ASN A 201 3.73 12.07 -0.36
N LEU A 202 2.66 12.63 0.21
CA LEU A 202 2.09 12.12 1.46
C LEU A 202 1.13 10.93 1.31
N ARG A 203 0.46 10.82 0.16
CA ARG A 203 -0.60 9.82 -0.09
C ARG A 203 -0.86 9.66 -1.58
N PRO A 204 -1.59 8.62 -2.03
CA PRO A 204 -1.90 8.44 -3.44
C PRO A 204 -2.46 9.71 -4.10
N SER A 205 -1.92 10.07 -5.26
CA SER A 205 -2.32 11.25 -6.02
C SER A 205 -3.77 11.13 -6.48
N THR A 206 -4.41 12.28 -6.69
CA THR A 206 -5.77 12.33 -7.25
C THR A 206 -5.68 12.88 -8.65
N PHE A 207 -6.27 12.19 -9.61
CA PHE A 207 -6.26 12.62 -11.00
C PHE A 207 -7.38 13.61 -11.28
N ILE A 208 -7.08 14.67 -12.03
CA ILE A 208 -8.00 15.76 -12.36
C ILE A 208 -8.22 15.78 -13.87
N TYR A 209 -9.49 15.85 -14.27
CA TYR A 209 -9.92 15.97 -15.67
C TYR A 209 -11.01 17.05 -15.79
N PRO A 210 -11.04 17.87 -16.85
CA PRO A 210 -12.03 18.93 -16.99
C PRO A 210 -13.44 18.39 -17.20
N SER A 211 -14.43 19.21 -16.87
CA SER A 211 -15.84 18.93 -17.14
C SER A 211 -16.58 20.23 -17.49
N ASP A 212 -17.40 20.16 -18.54
CA ASP A 212 -18.25 21.26 -18.98
C ASP A 212 -19.73 21.02 -18.56
N GLU A 213 -19.99 20.18 -17.55
CA GLU A 213 -21.34 19.85 -17.09
C GLU A 213 -22.05 21.08 -16.49
N HIS A 214 -21.36 21.83 -15.64
CA HIS A 214 -21.93 23.02 -15.00
C HIS A 214 -21.28 24.34 -15.43
N ILE A 215 -20.01 24.32 -15.84
CA ILE A 215 -19.27 25.50 -16.29
C ILE A 215 -18.77 25.28 -17.72
N PHE A 216 -19.47 25.86 -18.70
CA PHE A 216 -19.09 25.77 -20.10
C PHE A 216 -17.74 26.43 -20.40
N GLY A 217 -16.91 25.78 -21.22
CA GLY A 217 -15.58 26.27 -21.58
C GLY A 217 -14.47 25.87 -20.61
N SER A 218 -14.79 25.13 -19.54
CA SER A 218 -13.81 24.60 -18.59
C SER A 218 -12.72 23.76 -19.28
N THR A 219 -13.11 22.92 -20.23
CA THR A 219 -12.21 22.07 -21.01
C THR A 219 -11.22 22.90 -21.82
N ARG A 220 -11.66 23.98 -22.47
CA ARG A 220 -10.77 24.84 -23.28
C ARG A 220 -9.70 25.51 -22.42
N VAL A 221 -10.10 26.05 -21.27
CA VAL A 221 -9.18 26.71 -20.33
C VAL A 221 -8.23 25.68 -19.70
N PHE A 222 -8.74 24.51 -19.32
CA PHE A 222 -7.94 23.42 -18.79
C PHE A 222 -6.87 22.96 -19.78
N VAL A 223 -7.23 22.74 -21.06
CA VAL A 223 -6.30 22.33 -22.11
C VAL A 223 -5.22 23.39 -22.32
N ALA A 224 -5.59 24.68 -22.39
CA ALA A 224 -4.63 25.77 -22.52
C ALA A 224 -3.63 25.82 -21.35
N LEU A 225 -4.11 25.61 -20.13
CA LEU A 225 -3.30 25.54 -18.93
C LEU A 225 -2.37 24.31 -18.95
N HIS A 226 -2.92 23.14 -19.25
CA HIS A 226 -2.23 21.86 -19.34
C HIS A 226 -1.09 21.88 -20.36
N SER A 227 -1.36 22.28 -21.61
CA SER A 227 -0.33 22.37 -22.65
C SER A 227 0.75 23.39 -22.31
N SER A 228 0.40 24.50 -21.64
CA SER A 228 1.37 25.50 -21.21
C SER A 228 2.28 25.00 -20.10
N MET A 229 1.74 24.23 -19.14
CA MET A 229 2.50 23.60 -18.06
C MET A 229 3.52 22.61 -18.58
N LEU A 230 3.12 21.76 -19.53
CA LEU A 230 4.01 20.81 -20.21
C LEU A 230 5.12 21.52 -20.98
N ARG A 231 4.76 22.46 -21.85
CA ARG A 231 5.72 23.22 -22.67
C ARG A 231 6.77 23.96 -21.82
N LEU A 232 6.38 24.46 -20.65
CA LEU A 232 7.26 25.23 -19.77
C LEU A 232 7.96 24.39 -18.70
N GLY A 233 7.67 23.09 -18.60
CA GLY A 233 8.22 22.21 -17.57
C GLY A 233 7.85 22.65 -16.15
N ARG A 234 6.61 23.07 -15.93
CA ARG A 234 6.14 23.62 -14.64
C ARG A 234 4.92 22.90 -14.10
N PHE A 235 4.88 22.74 -12.78
CA PHE A 235 3.67 22.32 -12.07
C PHE A 235 2.93 23.53 -11.50
N ALA A 236 1.62 23.40 -11.32
CA ALA A 236 0.79 24.41 -10.68
C ALA A 236 0.75 24.15 -9.16
N LEU A 237 1.21 25.09 -8.36
CA LEU A 237 1.02 25.06 -6.91
C LEU A 237 -0.39 25.57 -6.61
N ALA A 238 -1.19 24.75 -5.95
CA ALA A 238 -2.56 25.09 -5.59
C ALA A 238 -2.85 24.80 -4.12
N PHE A 239 -3.83 25.50 -3.58
CA PHE A 239 -4.45 25.19 -2.32
C PHE A 239 -5.63 24.24 -2.57
N TYR A 240 -5.63 23.07 -1.94
CA TYR A 240 -6.75 22.15 -1.92
C TYR A 240 -7.30 22.06 -0.49
N GLY A 241 -8.56 22.49 -0.30
CA GLY A 241 -9.17 22.53 1.01
C GLY A 241 -10.57 21.94 1.03
N ASN A 242 -10.72 20.87 1.81
CA ASN A 242 -11.98 20.57 2.49
C ASN A 242 -11.88 21.18 3.90
N PRO A 243 -12.96 21.58 4.60
CA PRO A 243 -12.86 22.16 5.94
C PRO A 243 -12.02 21.28 6.88
N THR A 244 -12.06 19.96 6.72
CA THR A 244 -11.33 19.07 7.62
C THR A 244 -9.81 19.01 7.40
N ARG A 245 -9.30 19.34 6.20
CA ARG A 245 -7.88 19.20 5.84
C ARG A 245 -7.48 20.21 4.74
N PRO A 246 -7.10 21.44 5.10
CA PRO A 246 -6.49 22.40 4.18
C PRO A 246 -5.08 21.96 3.83
N GLN A 247 -4.74 21.82 2.55
CA GLN A 247 -3.46 21.28 2.11
C GLN A 247 -2.94 21.95 0.84
N LEU A 248 -1.63 22.14 0.75
CA LEU A 248 -0.98 22.52 -0.51
C LEU A 248 -0.84 21.30 -1.41
N VAL A 249 -1.14 21.47 -2.69
CA VAL A 249 -1.03 20.43 -3.70
C VAL A 249 -0.22 20.92 -4.90
N ALA A 250 0.53 20.01 -5.50
CA ALA A 250 1.15 20.20 -6.79
C ALA A 250 0.28 19.56 -7.87
N LEU A 251 -0.18 20.36 -8.83
CA LEU A 251 -0.85 19.89 -10.04
C LEU A 251 0.21 19.66 -11.11
N VAL A 252 0.46 18.41 -11.47
CA VAL A 252 1.43 18.01 -12.49
C VAL A 252 0.67 17.55 -13.73
N ALA A 253 0.90 18.19 -14.87
CA ALA A 253 0.29 17.80 -16.13
C ALA A 253 0.88 16.49 -16.65
N GLN A 254 0.03 15.60 -17.15
CA GLN A 254 0.38 14.33 -17.78
C GLN A 254 -0.13 14.32 -19.22
N GLU A 255 0.74 13.95 -20.17
CA GLU A 255 0.38 13.71 -21.57
C GLU A 255 -0.29 12.35 -21.73
N GLU A 256 -1.07 12.20 -22.80
CA GLU A 256 -1.63 10.90 -23.12
C GLU A 256 -0.54 9.97 -23.66
N VAL A 257 -0.45 8.77 -23.10
CA VAL A 257 0.41 7.70 -23.62
C VAL A 257 -0.49 6.57 -24.11
N THR A 258 -0.35 6.23 -25.39
CA THR A 258 -1.10 5.15 -26.05
C THR A 258 -0.17 4.03 -26.50
N SER A 259 -0.61 2.78 -26.37
CA SER A 259 0.00 1.60 -26.98
C SER A 259 -0.95 0.98 -28.01
N SER A 260 -0.52 -0.10 -28.68
CA SER A 260 -1.39 -0.93 -29.53
C SER A 260 -2.62 -1.45 -28.77
N ALA A 261 -2.49 -1.63 -27.45
CA ALA A 261 -3.54 -2.02 -26.51
C ALA A 261 -4.52 -0.90 -26.10
N GLY A 262 -4.32 0.32 -26.59
CA GLY A 262 -5.09 1.51 -26.24
C GLY A 262 -4.39 2.43 -25.23
N GLN A 263 -5.17 3.23 -24.50
CA GLN A 263 -4.64 4.23 -23.58
C GLN A 263 -3.94 3.56 -22.37
N VAL A 264 -2.66 3.90 -22.17
CA VAL A 264 -1.83 3.50 -21.02
C VAL A 264 -1.91 4.57 -19.94
N GLU A 265 -1.62 5.82 -20.29
CA GLU A 265 -1.71 6.98 -19.40
C GLU A 265 -2.75 7.97 -19.90
N PRO A 266 -3.74 8.38 -19.08
CA PRO A 266 -4.75 9.35 -19.49
C PRO A 266 -4.19 10.79 -19.53
N PRO A 267 -4.66 11.65 -20.45
CA PRO A 267 -4.33 13.07 -20.41
C PRO A 267 -5.04 13.76 -19.25
N GLY A 268 -4.34 14.62 -18.52
CA GLY A 268 -4.93 15.36 -17.39
C GLY A 268 -3.89 15.89 -16.43
N MET A 269 -4.24 16.02 -15.15
CA MET A 269 -3.30 16.48 -14.11
C MET A 269 -3.34 15.58 -12.88
N HIS A 270 -2.18 15.23 -12.34
CA HIS A 270 -2.04 14.63 -11.02
C HIS A 270 -2.01 15.70 -9.95
N MET A 271 -2.90 15.59 -8.98
CA MET A 271 -2.89 16.37 -7.75
C MET A 271 -2.11 15.60 -6.68
N ILE A 272 -0.86 16.01 -6.48
CA ILE A 272 0.08 15.46 -5.51
C ILE A 272 -0.04 16.25 -4.21
N TYR A 273 -0.18 15.56 -3.07
CA TYR A 273 -0.39 16.18 -1.77
C TYR A 273 0.95 16.48 -1.10
N LEU A 274 1.24 17.77 -0.90
CA LEU A 274 2.51 18.23 -0.36
C LEU A 274 2.49 18.24 1.18
N PRO A 275 3.62 17.92 1.83
CA PRO A 275 3.79 18.02 3.27
C PRO A 275 3.86 19.48 3.71
N TYR A 276 3.33 19.74 4.91
CA TYR A 276 3.75 20.89 5.70
C TYR A 276 4.97 20.54 6.53
N SER A 277 5.55 21.54 7.20
CA SER A 277 6.69 21.35 8.10
C SER A 277 6.45 20.28 9.17
N ASP A 278 5.22 20.17 9.67
CA ASP A 278 4.85 19.19 10.70
C ASP A 278 4.84 17.73 10.21
N ASP A 279 4.73 17.53 8.89
CA ASP A 279 4.75 16.20 8.27
C ASP A 279 6.18 15.70 8.00
N ILE A 280 7.16 16.62 7.94
CA ILE A 280 8.56 16.31 7.64
C ILE A 280 9.25 15.83 8.93
N ARG A 281 10.01 14.73 8.81
CA ARG A 281 10.80 14.17 9.90
C ARG A 281 12.27 14.26 9.54
N TYR A 282 13.10 14.63 10.51
CA TYR A 282 14.57 14.76 10.37
C TYR A 282 15.26 13.66 11.18
N PRO A 283 15.25 12.39 10.72
CA PRO A 283 15.90 11.29 11.44
C PRO A 283 17.41 11.51 11.61
N GLU A 284 18.05 12.27 10.71
CA GLU A 284 19.45 12.64 10.74
C GLU A 284 19.83 13.49 11.97
N GLU A 285 18.96 14.39 12.43
CA GLU A 285 19.18 15.20 13.63
C GLU A 285 19.24 14.33 14.91
N VAL A 286 18.66 13.13 14.86
CA VAL A 286 18.56 12.20 16.00
C VAL A 286 19.66 11.13 15.98
N HIS A 287 20.18 10.76 14.81
CA HIS A 287 21.04 9.57 14.65
C HIS A 287 22.44 9.85 14.07
N VAL A 288 22.73 11.07 13.63
CA VAL A 288 24.04 11.39 13.02
C VAL A 288 24.90 12.14 14.05
N THR A 289 25.90 11.45 14.60
CA THR A 289 26.88 12.01 15.55
C THR A 289 28.13 12.60 14.87
N SER A 290 28.23 12.50 13.55
CA SER A 290 29.38 12.94 12.73
C SER A 290 28.90 13.52 11.41
N ASP A 291 29.38 14.71 11.04
CA ASP A 291 28.99 15.45 9.82
C ASP A 291 29.29 14.70 8.50
N GLU A 292 30.08 13.63 8.55
CA GLU A 292 30.43 12.82 7.37
C GLU A 292 29.93 11.39 7.52
N ALA A 293 28.83 11.06 6.84
CA ALA A 293 28.42 9.68 6.63
C ALA A 293 29.53 8.94 5.84
N PRO A 294 29.85 7.68 6.20
CA PRO A 294 30.87 6.91 5.50
C PRO A 294 30.50 6.76 4.02
N ARG A 295 31.41 7.15 3.14
CA ARG A 295 31.23 7.03 1.69
C ARG A 295 31.88 5.74 1.18
N ALA A 296 31.18 5.06 0.29
CA ALA A 296 31.69 3.87 -0.38
C ALA A 296 32.84 4.24 -1.34
N THR A 297 33.77 3.30 -1.54
CA THR A 297 34.85 3.44 -2.53
C THR A 297 34.33 3.16 -3.94
N ASP A 298 35.04 3.65 -4.97
CA ASP A 298 34.68 3.42 -6.38
C ASP A 298 34.60 1.93 -6.73
N GLU A 299 35.44 1.09 -6.10
CA GLU A 299 35.42 -0.36 -6.27
C GLU A 299 34.13 -0.97 -5.71
N GLN A 300 33.73 -0.57 -4.50
CA GLN A 300 32.47 -1.01 -3.87
C GLN A 300 31.27 -0.59 -4.72
N ILE A 301 31.25 0.65 -5.23
CA ILE A 301 30.18 1.14 -6.12
C ILE A 301 30.13 0.34 -7.42
N LYS A 302 31.28 -0.01 -8.01
CA LYS A 302 31.34 -0.81 -9.23
C LYS A 302 30.85 -2.24 -9.02
N LYS A 303 31.21 -2.87 -7.89
CA LYS A 303 30.71 -4.20 -7.52
C LYS A 303 29.20 -4.19 -7.23
N ALA A 304 28.70 -3.20 -6.50
CA ALA A 304 27.27 -2.99 -6.29
C ALA A 304 26.51 -2.81 -7.61
N SER A 305 27.02 -1.97 -8.52
CA SER A 305 26.42 -1.75 -9.84
C SER A 305 26.39 -3.02 -10.69
N SER A 306 27.41 -3.88 -10.59
CA SER A 306 27.43 -5.18 -11.26
C SER A 306 26.40 -6.14 -10.68
N LEU A 307 26.19 -6.12 -9.36
CA LEU A 307 25.15 -6.91 -8.71
C LEU A 307 23.75 -6.46 -9.14
N LEU A 308 23.46 -5.15 -9.06
CA LEU A 308 22.17 -4.56 -9.45
C LEU A 308 21.79 -4.93 -10.89
N LYS A 309 22.73 -4.89 -11.83
CA LYS A 309 22.50 -5.30 -13.23
C LYS A 309 22.11 -6.77 -13.40
N ARG A 310 22.51 -7.66 -12.47
CA ARG A 310 22.18 -9.08 -12.52
C ARG A 310 20.83 -9.40 -11.89
N ILE A 311 20.37 -8.58 -10.95
CA ILE A 311 19.07 -8.73 -10.27
C ILE A 311 17.99 -7.77 -10.80
N ASP A 312 18.31 -7.01 -11.86
CA ASP A 312 17.42 -6.04 -12.47
C ASP A 312 16.17 -6.73 -13.06
N LEU A 313 15.00 -6.34 -12.55
CA LEU A 313 13.72 -6.83 -13.03
C LEU A 313 13.31 -6.02 -14.27
N LYS A 314 13.61 -6.57 -15.44
CA LYS A 314 13.20 -5.97 -16.71
C LYS A 314 11.68 -5.91 -16.78
N ASN A 315 11.16 -4.75 -17.23
CA ASN A 315 9.73 -4.50 -17.42
C ASN A 315 8.88 -4.67 -16.14
N PHE A 316 9.44 -4.29 -14.99
CA PHE A 316 8.71 -4.24 -13.72
C PHE A 316 7.47 -3.34 -13.83
N SER A 317 6.32 -3.87 -13.42
CA SER A 317 5.10 -3.10 -13.20
C SER A 317 4.50 -3.47 -11.86
N VAL A 318 4.09 -2.45 -11.09
CA VAL A 318 3.42 -2.66 -9.79
C VAL A 318 2.10 -3.42 -9.95
N CYS A 319 1.50 -3.40 -11.14
CA CYS A 319 0.26 -4.13 -11.44
C CYS A 319 0.46 -5.63 -11.67
N GLN A 320 1.70 -6.13 -11.72
CA GLN A 320 2.00 -7.55 -11.92
C GLN A 320 1.82 -8.40 -10.65
N PHE A 321 1.79 -7.78 -9.47
CA PHE A 321 1.77 -8.50 -8.19
C PHE A 321 0.37 -8.42 -7.56
N ALA A 322 -0.20 -9.58 -7.26
CA ALA A 322 -1.42 -9.64 -6.46
C ALA A 322 -1.12 -9.44 -4.97
N ASN A 323 -2.05 -8.85 -4.21
CA ASN A 323 -1.94 -8.78 -2.75
C ASN A 323 -2.23 -10.16 -2.14
N PRO A 324 -1.25 -10.85 -1.53
CA PRO A 324 -1.42 -12.24 -1.06
C PRO A 324 -2.48 -12.37 0.02
N ALA A 325 -2.59 -11.38 0.91
CA ALA A 325 -3.58 -11.37 1.98
C ALA A 325 -5.02 -11.25 1.43
N LEU A 326 -5.21 -10.44 0.38
CA LEU A 326 -6.52 -10.34 -0.29
C LEU A 326 -6.85 -11.61 -1.08
N GLN A 327 -5.88 -12.16 -1.81
CA GLN A 327 -6.07 -13.42 -2.53
C GLN A 327 -6.49 -14.51 -1.55
N ARG A 328 -5.81 -14.63 -0.40
CA ARG A 328 -6.16 -15.60 0.65
C ARG A 328 -7.53 -15.35 1.24
N HIS A 329 -7.87 -14.11 1.52
CA HIS A 329 -9.19 -13.77 2.03
C HIS A 329 -10.31 -14.20 1.07
N TYR A 330 -10.20 -13.87 -0.22
CA TYR A 330 -11.24 -14.20 -1.20
C TYR A 330 -11.25 -15.67 -1.60
N GLY A 331 -10.10 -16.32 -1.69
CA GLY A 331 -10.03 -17.77 -1.92
C GLY A 331 -10.71 -18.56 -0.79
N ILE A 332 -10.48 -18.18 0.47
CA ILE A 332 -11.16 -18.83 1.61
C ILE A 332 -12.68 -18.59 1.52
N LEU A 333 -13.11 -17.38 1.17
CA LEU A 333 -14.55 -17.09 1.00
C LEU A 333 -15.19 -17.90 -0.13
N GLU A 334 -14.46 -18.11 -1.23
CA GLU A 334 -14.90 -18.94 -2.35
C GLU A 334 -15.03 -20.42 -1.94
N ALA A 335 -14.00 -20.99 -1.32
CA ALA A 335 -14.03 -22.36 -0.80
C ALA A 335 -15.20 -22.57 0.18
N LEU A 336 -15.40 -21.63 1.11
CA LEU A 336 -16.53 -21.66 2.05
C LEU A 336 -17.89 -21.56 1.35
N ALA A 337 -18.00 -20.76 0.29
CA ALA A 337 -19.24 -20.62 -0.48
C ALA A 337 -19.56 -21.86 -1.32
N LEU A 338 -18.53 -22.57 -1.79
CA LEU A 338 -18.64 -23.82 -2.55
C LEU A 338 -18.77 -25.07 -1.66
N GLY A 339 -18.50 -24.94 -0.35
CA GLY A 339 -18.52 -26.06 0.60
C GLY A 339 -17.29 -26.96 0.50
N GLU A 340 -16.16 -26.41 0.09
CA GLU A 340 -14.87 -27.10 0.01
C GLU A 340 -14.18 -27.07 1.38
N ASP A 341 -13.67 -28.21 1.82
CA ASP A 341 -12.99 -28.37 3.12
C ASP A 341 -11.49 -28.03 3.05
N GLU A 342 -10.92 -27.97 1.85
CA GLU A 342 -9.50 -27.66 1.64
C GLU A 342 -9.30 -26.14 1.58
N MET A 343 -8.31 -25.65 2.33
CA MET A 343 -7.91 -24.24 2.20
C MET A 343 -7.15 -24.05 0.89
N PRO A 344 -7.45 -22.99 0.11
CA PRO A 344 -6.72 -22.73 -1.11
C PRO A 344 -5.26 -22.39 -0.79
N ASP A 345 -4.35 -23.08 -1.48
CA ASP A 345 -2.93 -22.72 -1.48
C ASP A 345 -2.71 -21.55 -2.43
N ILE A 346 -2.22 -20.44 -1.91
CA ILE A 346 -2.05 -19.20 -2.65
C ILE A 346 -0.59 -18.84 -2.64
N LYS A 347 0.01 -18.87 -3.83
CA LYS A 347 1.38 -18.48 -4.05
C LYS A 347 1.56 -16.98 -3.76
N ASP A 348 2.46 -16.67 -2.83
CA ASP A 348 2.85 -15.30 -2.55
C ASP A 348 3.89 -14.83 -3.58
N GLU A 349 3.44 -14.03 -4.55
CA GLU A 349 4.27 -13.45 -5.59
C GLU A 349 5.18 -12.32 -5.10
N THR A 350 4.98 -11.84 -3.85
CA THR A 350 5.79 -10.77 -3.26
C THR A 350 7.09 -11.27 -2.64
N LEU A 351 7.23 -12.59 -2.49
CA LEU A 351 8.45 -13.21 -2.01
C LEU A 351 9.56 -13.13 -3.09
N PRO A 352 10.84 -12.96 -2.68
CA PRO A 352 11.95 -12.98 -3.63
C PRO A 352 12.04 -14.30 -4.41
N ASP A 353 12.46 -14.20 -5.67
CA ASP A 353 12.76 -15.36 -6.50
C ASP A 353 14.06 -16.04 -6.04
N GLU A 354 13.93 -17.00 -5.12
CA GLU A 354 15.07 -17.75 -4.57
C GLU A 354 15.85 -18.50 -5.66
N GLU A 355 15.16 -19.06 -6.66
CA GLU A 355 15.80 -19.77 -7.77
C GLU A 355 16.59 -18.80 -8.66
N GLY A 356 16.04 -17.62 -8.93
CA GLY A 356 16.70 -16.52 -9.63
C GLY A 356 17.95 -16.03 -8.91
N LEU A 357 17.87 -15.88 -7.58
CA LEU A 357 18.99 -15.45 -6.74
C LEU A 357 20.08 -16.53 -6.58
N ALA A 358 19.71 -17.81 -6.62
CA ALA A 358 20.65 -18.94 -6.53
C ALA A 358 21.48 -19.15 -7.80
N ARG A 359 21.20 -18.42 -8.89
CA ARG A 359 21.96 -18.52 -10.14
C ARG A 359 23.46 -18.23 -9.87
N PRO A 360 24.40 -19.05 -10.39
CA PRO A 360 25.83 -18.90 -10.08
C PRO A 360 26.39 -17.50 -10.37
N GLY A 361 25.87 -16.85 -11.43
CA GLY A 361 26.23 -15.48 -11.75
C GLY A 361 25.77 -14.48 -10.70
N VAL A 362 24.58 -14.63 -10.12
CA VAL A 362 24.08 -13.71 -9.08
C VAL A 362 24.87 -13.93 -7.79
N VAL A 363 25.00 -15.19 -7.36
CA VAL A 363 25.78 -15.58 -6.17
C VAL A 363 27.19 -15.02 -6.21
N LYS A 364 27.91 -15.21 -7.34
CA LYS A 364 29.26 -14.65 -7.49
C LYS A 364 29.30 -13.12 -7.34
N ALA A 365 28.31 -12.40 -7.86
CA ALA A 365 28.25 -10.95 -7.71
C ALA A 365 27.94 -10.52 -6.27
N ILE A 366 27.12 -11.30 -5.55
CA ILE A 366 26.85 -11.08 -4.12
C ILE A 366 28.14 -11.27 -3.33
N ASP A 367 28.86 -12.38 -3.53
CA ASP A 367 30.09 -12.69 -2.81
C ASP A 367 31.19 -11.66 -3.07
N GLU A 368 31.36 -11.25 -4.33
CA GLU A 368 32.32 -10.19 -4.70
C GLU A 368 31.97 -8.84 -4.05
N PHE A 369 30.68 -8.50 -3.93
CA PHE A 369 30.26 -7.28 -3.25
C PHE A 369 30.46 -7.37 -1.74
N LYS A 370 30.05 -8.50 -1.12
CA LYS A 370 30.26 -8.76 0.31
C LYS A 370 31.73 -8.66 0.69
N ALA A 371 32.62 -9.34 -0.04
CA ALA A 371 34.05 -9.30 0.21
C ALA A 371 34.62 -7.87 0.13
N SER A 372 34.11 -7.04 -0.78
CA SER A 372 34.58 -5.65 -0.94
C SER A 372 34.14 -4.69 0.18
N VAL A 373 33.02 -4.99 0.86
CA VAL A 373 32.44 -4.13 1.91
C VAL A 373 32.84 -4.61 3.30
N TYR A 374 32.69 -5.91 3.54
CA TYR A 374 32.84 -6.50 4.86
C TYR A 374 34.15 -7.28 5.05
N GLY A 375 34.88 -7.54 3.96
CA GLY A 375 36.07 -8.41 3.96
C GLY A 375 35.72 -9.89 3.77
N GLU A 376 36.74 -10.70 3.48
CA GLU A 376 36.57 -12.12 3.15
C GLU A 376 36.15 -12.99 4.37
N ASN A 377 36.40 -12.51 5.59
CA ASN A 377 36.15 -13.25 6.83
C ASN A 377 34.82 -12.87 7.51
N TYR A 378 34.04 -11.96 6.93
CA TYR A 378 32.84 -11.42 7.58
C TYR A 378 31.84 -12.49 7.99
N ASP A 379 31.52 -13.44 7.09
CA ASP A 379 30.55 -14.50 7.38
C ASP A 379 31.04 -15.41 8.53
N GLN A 380 32.36 -15.59 8.65
CA GLN A 380 32.97 -16.35 9.76
C GLN A 380 32.94 -15.56 11.08
N GLU A 381 33.28 -14.27 11.04
CA GLU A 381 33.23 -13.38 12.21
C GLU A 381 31.80 -13.19 12.74
N GLU A 382 30.81 -13.09 11.86
CA GLU A 382 29.39 -13.00 12.23
C GLU A 382 28.89 -14.31 12.86
N ALA A 383 29.27 -15.47 12.31
CA ALA A 383 28.94 -16.78 12.88
C ALA A 383 29.57 -16.97 14.27
N GLU A 384 30.83 -16.57 14.44
CA GLU A 384 31.54 -16.60 15.74
C GLU A 384 30.90 -15.64 16.76
N ALA A 385 30.50 -14.43 16.33
CA ALA A 385 29.80 -13.46 17.18
C ALA A 385 28.40 -13.92 17.60
N ALA A 386 27.66 -14.58 16.71
CA ALA A 386 26.36 -15.18 17.01
C ALA A 386 26.48 -16.32 18.04
N ALA A 387 27.48 -17.20 17.87
CA ALA A 387 27.79 -18.27 18.82
C ALA A 387 28.21 -17.72 20.20
N ALA A 388 28.99 -16.63 20.22
CA ALA A 388 29.39 -15.95 21.46
C ALA A 388 28.18 -15.30 22.19
N LYS A 389 27.21 -14.74 21.47
CA LYS A 389 25.98 -14.19 22.06
C LYS A 389 25.06 -15.28 22.61
N ALA A 390 24.95 -16.42 21.92
CA ALA A 390 24.17 -17.56 22.39
C ALA A 390 24.71 -18.14 23.72
N SER A 391 26.03 -18.24 23.87
CA SER A 391 26.66 -18.73 25.11
C SER A 391 26.51 -17.78 26.31
N ARG A 392 26.49 -16.45 26.09
CA ARG A 392 26.25 -15.46 27.16
C ARG A 392 24.82 -15.47 27.71
N GLY A 393 23.83 -15.74 26.86
CA GLY A 393 22.42 -15.81 27.26
C GLY A 393 22.14 -16.92 28.29
N ASP A 394 22.78 -18.08 28.10
CA ASP A 394 22.59 -19.27 28.93
C ASP A 394 23.27 -19.15 30.31
N ALA A 395 24.46 -18.52 30.35
CA ALA A 395 25.15 -18.21 31.60
C ALA A 395 24.37 -17.21 32.49
N SER A 396 23.65 -16.25 31.89
CA SER A 396 22.84 -15.27 32.65
C SER A 396 21.58 -15.90 33.28
N LYS A 397 20.91 -16.81 32.56
CA LYS A 397 19.74 -17.55 33.07
C LYS A 397 20.10 -18.43 34.26
N LYS A 398 21.26 -19.10 34.19
CA LYS A 398 21.75 -19.98 35.26
C LYS A 398 22.14 -19.19 36.52
N ARG A 399 22.72 -17.98 36.36
CA ARG A 399 23.08 -17.10 37.48
C ARG A 399 21.84 -16.54 38.18
N LYS A 400 20.80 -16.16 37.40
CA LYS A 400 19.52 -15.65 37.92
C LYS A 400 18.74 -16.69 38.74
N ALA A 401 18.71 -17.94 38.31
CA ALA A 401 18.05 -19.02 39.06
C ALA A 401 18.73 -19.31 40.41
N ILE A 402 20.05 -19.13 40.49
CA ILE A 402 20.83 -19.34 41.73
C ILE A 402 20.60 -18.18 42.72
N THR A 403 20.54 -16.93 42.24
CA THR A 403 20.23 -15.75 43.07
C THR A 403 18.79 -15.74 43.58
N ASP A 404 17.82 -16.18 42.77
CA ASP A 404 16.42 -16.26 43.18
C ASP A 404 16.21 -17.33 44.27
N ALA A 405 16.86 -18.49 44.13
CA ALA A 405 16.84 -19.55 45.14
C ALA A 405 17.57 -19.15 46.44
N ALA A 406 18.62 -18.33 46.34
CA ALA A 406 19.34 -17.79 47.50
C ALA A 406 18.52 -16.72 48.24
N SER A 407 17.80 -15.85 47.51
CA SER A 407 16.94 -14.79 48.07
C SER A 407 15.75 -15.36 48.85
N LEU A 408 15.17 -16.47 48.38
CA LEU A 408 14.08 -17.13 49.09
C LEU A 408 14.54 -17.76 50.42
N LYS A 409 15.77 -18.27 50.45
CA LYS A 409 16.39 -18.84 51.65
C LYS A 409 16.89 -17.76 52.63
N SER A 410 17.34 -16.61 52.12
CA SER A 410 17.73 -15.49 52.99
C SER A 410 16.51 -14.81 53.61
N ALA A 411 15.38 -14.72 52.92
CA ALA A 411 14.15 -14.12 53.44
C ALA A 411 13.50 -14.89 54.61
N ALA A 412 13.92 -16.13 54.87
CA ALA A 412 13.42 -16.95 55.98
C ALA A 412 13.95 -16.53 57.37
N TYR A 413 14.92 -15.61 57.42
CA TYR A 413 15.59 -15.19 58.65
C TYR A 413 15.59 -13.67 58.78
N ASP A 414 15.39 -13.17 60.01
CA ASP A 414 15.62 -11.76 60.34
C ASP A 414 17.11 -11.54 60.65
N TRP A 415 17.86 -11.13 59.63
CA TRP A 415 19.31 -10.95 59.71
C TRP A 415 19.71 -9.77 60.60
N ALA A 416 18.84 -8.77 60.77
CA ALA A 416 19.13 -7.63 61.63
C ALA A 416 19.08 -8.03 63.11
N GLU A 417 18.07 -8.81 63.50
CA GLU A 417 17.91 -9.34 64.85
C GLU A 417 18.99 -10.38 65.20
N LEU A 418 19.36 -11.25 64.24
CA LEU A 418 20.44 -12.22 64.40
C LEU A 418 21.81 -11.55 64.56
N ALA A 419 22.03 -10.40 63.91
CA ALA A 419 23.23 -9.59 64.06
C ALA A 419 23.30 -8.92 65.45
N ASP A 420 22.20 -8.31 65.92
CA ASP A 420 22.16 -7.62 67.22
C ASP A 420 22.34 -8.56 68.40
N ASN A 421 21.76 -9.76 68.29
CA ASN A 421 21.84 -10.76 69.35
C ASN A 421 23.11 -11.64 69.28
N GLY A 422 24.04 -11.36 68.35
CA GLY A 422 25.29 -12.12 68.18
C GLY A 422 25.11 -13.56 67.71
N LYS A 423 23.91 -13.96 67.26
CA LYS A 423 23.54 -15.33 66.88
C LYS A 423 24.02 -15.74 65.48
N LEU A 424 24.61 -14.82 64.71
CA LEU A 424 25.26 -15.14 63.43
C LEU A 424 26.38 -16.19 63.56
N LYS A 425 26.98 -16.35 64.75
CA LYS A 425 28.00 -17.36 65.03
C LYS A 425 27.44 -18.78 65.06
N ASP A 426 26.14 -18.94 65.31
CA ASP A 426 25.48 -20.26 65.44
C ASP A 426 24.96 -20.77 64.09
N MET A 427 24.82 -19.89 63.09
CA MET A 427 24.33 -20.23 61.75
C MET A 427 25.33 -21.09 60.96
N THR A 428 24.83 -21.90 60.02
CA THR A 428 25.69 -22.72 59.18
C THR A 428 26.36 -21.90 58.08
N VAL A 429 27.53 -22.36 57.61
CA VAL A 429 28.26 -21.69 56.50
C VAL A 429 27.41 -21.64 55.22
N VAL A 430 26.49 -22.59 55.04
CA VAL A 430 25.58 -22.64 53.88
C VAL A 430 24.56 -21.50 53.94
N GLU A 431 23.98 -21.22 55.12
CA GLU A 431 23.02 -20.14 55.30
C GLU A 431 23.67 -18.76 55.19
N LEU A 432 24.88 -18.59 55.73
CA LEU A 432 25.65 -17.36 55.59
C LEU A 432 25.99 -17.08 54.11
N LYS A 433 26.29 -18.13 53.33
CA LYS A 433 26.52 -18.00 51.89
C LYS A 433 25.24 -17.70 51.12
N SER A 434 24.06 -18.17 51.54
CA SER A 434 22.81 -17.80 50.86
C SER A 434 22.48 -16.32 51.01
N TYR A 435 22.72 -15.70 52.18
CA TYR A 435 22.57 -14.25 52.34
C TYR A 435 23.55 -13.48 51.44
N LEU A 436 24.83 -13.86 51.45
CA LEU A 436 25.84 -13.22 50.60
C LEU A 436 25.52 -13.38 49.11
N THR A 437 24.98 -14.53 48.69
CA THR A 437 24.58 -14.78 47.30
C THR A 437 23.34 -13.96 46.91
N ALA A 438 22.39 -13.76 47.83
CA ALA A 438 21.20 -12.95 47.62
C ALA A 438 21.50 -11.44 47.49
N HIS A 439 22.60 -10.98 48.11
CA HIS A 439 23.05 -9.58 48.09
C HIS A 439 24.26 -9.34 47.17
N ASP A 440 24.56 -10.28 46.25
CA ASP A 440 25.69 -10.19 45.31
C ASP A 440 27.07 -9.95 45.95
N LEU A 441 27.27 -10.47 47.17
CA LEU A 441 28.50 -10.36 47.94
C LEU A 441 29.41 -11.59 47.78
N PRO A 442 30.76 -11.42 47.86
CA PRO A 442 31.70 -12.53 47.76
C PRO A 442 31.48 -13.63 48.80
N ILE A 443 31.39 -14.88 48.36
CA ILE A 443 31.17 -16.09 49.19
C ILE A 443 32.45 -16.82 49.61
N SER A 444 33.62 -16.26 49.30
CA SER A 444 34.93 -16.84 49.64
C SER A 444 35.35 -16.50 51.07
N GLY A 445 35.93 -17.48 51.77
CA GLY A 445 36.50 -17.32 53.11
C GLY A 445 36.02 -18.33 54.15
N LYS A 446 36.67 -18.32 55.32
CA LYS A 446 36.24 -19.05 56.53
C LYS A 446 34.99 -18.39 57.14
N LYS A 447 34.26 -19.11 57.99
CA LYS A 447 32.98 -18.67 58.58
C LYS A 447 33.03 -17.26 59.18
N GLU A 448 34.09 -16.92 59.89
CA GLU A 448 34.30 -15.60 60.51
C GLU A 448 34.38 -14.45 59.48
N ALA A 449 34.98 -14.71 58.31
CA ALA A 449 35.08 -13.72 57.23
C ALA A 449 33.71 -13.50 56.55
N LEU A 450 32.87 -14.53 56.48
CA LEU A 450 31.50 -14.41 55.96
C LEU A 450 30.63 -13.60 56.94
N ILE A 451 30.72 -13.88 58.24
CA ILE A 451 30.00 -13.13 59.28
C ILE A 451 30.41 -11.65 59.27
N SER A 452 31.71 -11.37 59.21
CA SER A 452 32.22 -9.99 59.16
C SER A 452 31.68 -9.22 57.95
N ARG A 453 31.55 -9.88 56.79
CA ARG A 453 31.03 -9.29 55.56
C ARG A 453 29.52 -9.00 55.65
N ILE A 454 28.76 -9.85 56.35
CA ILE A 454 27.33 -9.63 56.62
C ILE A 454 27.14 -8.46 57.60
N LEU A 455 27.92 -8.41 58.68
CA LEU A 455 27.88 -7.30 59.66
C LEU A 455 28.23 -5.96 59.00
N THR A 456 29.28 -5.95 58.16
CA THR A 456 29.67 -4.75 57.40
C THR A 456 28.55 -4.30 56.46
N HIS A 457 27.86 -5.23 55.80
CA HIS A 457 26.73 -4.91 54.91
C HIS A 457 25.50 -4.38 55.68
N LEU A 458 25.28 -4.86 56.90
CA LEU A 458 24.20 -4.39 57.78
C LEU A 458 24.58 -3.14 58.60
N GLY A 459 25.82 -2.65 58.48
CA GLY A 459 26.30 -1.45 59.17
C GLY A 459 26.53 -1.63 60.68
N LYS A 460 26.86 -2.84 61.13
CA LYS A 460 27.00 -3.21 62.56
C LYS A 460 28.40 -3.68 62.93
#